data_AF-A0A554LHU5-F1
#
_entry.id   AF-A0A554LHU5-F1
#
_cell.length_a   1.000
_cell.length_b   1.000
_cell.length_c   1.000
_cell.angle_alpha   90.00
_cell.angle_beta   90.00
_cell.angle_gamma   90.00
#
_symmetry.space_group_name_H-M   'P 1'
#
loop_
_entity.id
_entity.type
_entity.pdbx_description
1 polymer ?
#
loop_
_entity_poly.entity_id
_entity_poly.type
_entity_poly.pdbx_seq_one_letter_code
_entity_poly.pdbx_strand_id
1 'polypeptide(L)' 'EKIPGYFDVSLRSQQDRGVNVARIAQSFGGGGHRLAAGFHSALPAGEIINQIKTQLAKKILLPNKAKLL' A
#
# COMPACT_ATOMS: atom_id res chain seq x y z
N GLU A 1 21.13 -6.52 -7.33
CA GLU A 1 20.90 -6.97 -8.72
C GLU A 1 19.40 -7.01 -8.98
N LYS A 2 18.91 -6.58 -10.14
CA LYS A 2 17.46 -6.61 -10.44
C LYS A 2 17.12 -7.94 -11.11
N ILE A 3 16.20 -8.70 -10.50
CA ILE A 3 15.74 -9.98 -11.03
C ILE A 3 14.55 -9.71 -11.97
N PRO A 4 14.60 -10.11 -13.25
CA PRO A 4 13.45 -9.99 -14.14
C PRO A 4 12.20 -10.66 -13.55
N GLY A 5 11.05 -9.95 -13.59
CA GLY A 5 9.81 -10.44 -13.00
C GLY A 5 9.70 -10.22 -11.48
N TYR A 6 10.72 -9.67 -10.83
CA TYR A 6 10.68 -9.27 -9.42
C TYR A 6 10.62 -7.75 -9.30
N PHE A 7 9.68 -7.25 -8.52
CA PHE A 7 9.42 -5.82 -8.37
C PHE A 7 9.74 -5.33 -6.97
N ASP A 8 10.55 -4.27 -6.88
CA ASP A 8 10.74 -3.49 -5.67
C ASP A 8 9.68 -2.38 -5.62
N VAL A 9 8.77 -2.47 -4.65
CA VAL A 9 7.63 -1.54 -4.56
C VAL A 9 7.82 -0.62 -3.36
N SER A 10 7.92 0.67 -3.63
CA SER A 10 7.98 1.73 -2.61
C SER A 10 6.67 2.50 -2.55
N LEU A 11 6.03 2.52 -1.39
CA LEU A 11 4.78 3.22 -1.13
C LEU A 11 5.01 4.46 -0.26
N ARG A 12 4.36 5.56 -0.63
CA ARG A 12 4.33 6.82 0.14
C ARG A 12 2.91 7.34 0.24
N SER A 13 2.58 8.01 1.34
CA SER A 13 1.32 8.73 1.49
C SER A 13 1.53 10.09 2.11
N GLN A 14 0.62 11.01 1.81
CA GLN A 14 0.57 12.32 2.46
C GLN A 14 -0.04 12.18 3.86
N GLN A 15 0.45 12.99 4.80
CA GLN A 15 0.06 12.93 6.21
C GLN A 15 -1.45 13.17 6.42
N ASP A 16 -2.02 14.10 5.65
CA ASP A 16 -3.40 14.58 5.68
C ASP A 16 -4.42 13.64 4.99
N ARG A 17 -3.94 12.72 4.13
CA ARG A 17 -4.80 11.77 3.40
C ARG A 17 -5.18 10.51 4.20
N GLY A 18 -4.60 10.31 5.39
CA GLY A 18 -4.98 9.21 6.30
C GLY A 18 -4.63 7.79 5.82
N VAL A 19 -3.92 7.63 4.70
CA VAL A 19 -3.54 6.31 4.17
C VAL A 19 -2.34 5.77 4.94
N ASN A 20 -2.54 4.64 5.62
CA ASN A 20 -1.46 3.86 6.24
C ASN A 20 -0.90 2.87 5.20
N VAL A 21 0.26 3.19 4.61
CA VAL A 21 0.91 2.35 3.59
C VAL A 21 1.66 1.15 4.17
N ALA A 22 2.02 1.17 5.46
CA ALA A 22 2.65 0.01 6.12
C ALA A 22 1.72 -1.20 6.11
N ARG A 23 0.42 -1.02 6.32
CA ARG A 23 -0.56 -2.12 6.24
C ARG A 23 -0.68 -2.71 4.84
N ILE A 24 -0.53 -1.88 3.81
CA ILE A 24 -0.52 -2.34 2.42
C ILE A 24 0.75 -3.16 2.17
N ALA A 25 1.92 -2.66 2.57
CA ALA A 25 3.18 -3.39 2.40
C ALA A 25 3.18 -4.73 3.15
N GLN A 26 2.62 -4.78 4.37
CA GLN A 26 2.51 -6.00 5.17
C GLN A 26 1.69 -7.10 4.48
N SER A 27 0.66 -6.75 3.68
CA SER A 27 -0.11 -7.77 2.95
C SER A 27 0.70 -8.49 1.86
N PHE A 28 1.83 -7.91 1.46
CA PHE A 28 2.80 -8.50 0.52
C PHE A 28 4.04 -9.04 1.24
N GLY A 29 4.04 -9.13 2.58
CA GLY A 29 5.19 -9.59 3.36
C GLY A 29 6.29 -8.53 3.57
N GLY A 30 6.06 -7.28 3.18
CA GLY A 30 6.96 -6.16 3.47
C GLY A 30 6.63 -5.42 4.77
N GLY A 31 7.05 -4.15 4.85
CA GLY A 31 6.85 -3.35 6.06
C GLY A 31 7.35 -1.91 5.94
N GLY A 32 7.32 -1.20 7.07
CA GLY A 32 7.77 0.19 7.20
C GLY A 32 6.87 1.03 8.12
N HIS A 33 6.86 2.34 7.88
CA HIS A 33 6.09 3.32 8.64
C HIS A 33 4.76 3.65 7.99
N ARG A 34 3.85 4.25 8.78
CA ARG A 34 2.50 4.66 8.34
C ARG A 34 2.50 5.42 7.01
N LEU A 35 3.49 6.28 6.78
CA LEU A 35 3.59 7.15 5.59
C LEU A 35 4.62 6.68 4.54
N ALA A 36 5.45 5.70 4.88
CA ALA A 36 6.51 5.21 4.00
C ALA A 36 6.81 3.74 4.29
N ALA A 37 6.53 2.87 3.32
CA ALA A 37 6.73 1.43 3.44
C ALA A 37 7.10 0.83 2.08
N GLY A 38 7.54 -0.42 2.06
CA GLY A 38 7.87 -1.13 0.83
C GLY A 38 7.86 -2.64 0.98
N PHE A 39 7.86 -3.32 -0.16
CA PHE A 39 7.89 -4.77 -0.26
C PHE A 39 8.52 -5.20 -1.59
N HIS A 40 8.82 -6.48 -1.69
CA HIS A 40 9.26 -7.11 -2.93
C HIS A 40 8.25 -8.17 -3.36
N SER A 41 8.06 -8.36 -4.67
CA SER A 41 7.07 -9.33 -5.18
C SER A 41 7.46 -9.90 -6.53
N ALA A 42 7.22 -11.20 -6.71
CA ALA A 42 7.30 -11.89 -7.99
C ALA A 42 5.99 -11.80 -8.81
N LEU A 43 4.96 -11.16 -8.27
CA LEU A 43 3.68 -11.03 -8.96
C LEU A 43 3.82 -10.11 -10.19
N PRO A 44 3.03 -10.33 -11.25
CA PRO A 44 2.94 -9.39 -12.35
C PRO A 44 2.56 -7.98 -11.85
N ALA A 45 3.17 -6.94 -12.43
CA ALA A 45 2.92 -5.55 -12.01
C ALA A 45 1.42 -5.18 -12.02
N GLY A 46 0.65 -5.69 -13.00
CA GLY A 46 -0.79 -5.47 -13.07
C GLY A 46 -1.55 -6.04 -11.86
N GLU A 47 -1.16 -7.21 -11.37
CA GLU A 47 -1.76 -7.81 -10.17
C GLU A 47 -1.40 -7.03 -8.91
N ILE A 48 -0.14 -6.60 -8.78
CA ILE A 48 0.32 -5.75 -7.68
C ILE A 48 -0.54 -4.47 -7.62
N ILE A 49 -0.69 -3.78 -8.76
CA ILE A 49 -1.48 -2.55 -8.87
C ILE A 49 -2.95 -2.80 -8.51
N ASN A 50 -3.55 -3.88 -9.02
CA ASN A 50 -4.95 -4.21 -8.75
C ASN A 50 -5.19 -4.51 -7.27
N GLN A 51 -4.32 -5.30 -6.63
CA GLN A 51 -4.42 -5.59 -5.21
C GLN A 51 -4.28 -4.32 -4.36
N ILE A 52 -3.34 -3.42 -4.69
CA ILE A 52 -3.21 -2.11 -4.02
C ILE A 52 -4.49 -1.28 -4.18
N LYS A 53 -5.04 -1.19 -5.41
CA LYS A 53 -6.31 -0.47 -5.68
C LYS A 53 -7.46 -1.04 -4.85
N THR A 54 -7.60 -2.37 -4.77
CA THR A 54 -8.62 -3.02 -3.96
C THR A 54 -8.48 -2.67 -2.48
N GLN A 55 -7.25 -2.66 -1.94
CA GLN A 55 -7.01 -2.26 -0.54
C GLN A 55 -7.33 -0.79 -0.27
N LEU A 56 -6.98 0.11 -1.20
CA LEU A 56 -7.33 1.52 -1.10
C LEU A 56 -8.86 1.73 -1.15
N ALA A 57 -9.57 1.07 -2.06
CA ALA A 57 -11.02 1.14 -2.17
C ALA A 57 -11.73 0.66 -0.90
N LYS A 58 -11.30 -0.46 -0.31
CA LYS A 58 -11.82 -0.96 0.98
C LYS A 58 -11.69 0.06 2.12
N LYS A 59 -10.62 0.87 2.10
CA LYS A 59 -10.39 1.91 3.10
C LYS A 59 -11.20 3.19 2.85
N ILE A 60 -11.43 3.54 1.58
CA ILE A 60 -12.23 4.71 1.18
C ILE A 60 -13.71 4.50 1.51
N LEU A 61 -14.20 3.25 1.52
CA LEU A 61 -15.57 2.90 1.86
C LEU A 61 -15.87 2.88 3.37
N LEU A 62 -14.87 3.08 4.23
CA LEU A 62 -15.10 3.25 5.67
C LEU A 62 -15.18 4.76 5.95
N PRO A 63 -16.35 5.31 6.33
CA PRO A 63 -16.47 6.74 6.62
C PRO A 63 -15.46 7.13 7.68
N ASN A 64 -14.71 8.18 7.37
CA ASN A 64 -13.70 8.74 8.24
C ASN A 64 -14.39 9.29 9.50
N LYS A 65 -14.38 8.53 10.61
CA LYS A 65 -14.98 8.94 11.90
C LYS A 65 -14.36 10.22 12.49
N ALA A 66 -13.31 10.77 11.87
CA ALA A 66 -12.52 11.88 12.39
C ALA A 66 -13.00 13.29 11.99
N LYS A 67 -14.28 13.47 11.60
CA LYS A 67 -14.83 14.80 11.27
C LYS A 67 -16.20 15.12 11.89
N LEU A 68 -16.58 14.39 12.95
CA LEU A 68 -17.81 14.60 13.73
C LEU A 68 -17.44 14.96 15.17
N LEU A 69 -16.73 16.08 15.36
CA LEU A 69 -16.65 16.82 16.63
C LEU A 69 -16.47 18.29 16.28
#